data_AF-A0A2M8L332-F1
#
_entry.id   AF-A0A2M8L332-F1
#
_cell.length_a   1.000
_cell.length_b   1.000
_cell.length_c   1.000
_cell.angle_alpha   90.00
_cell.angle_beta   90.00
_cell.angle_gamma   90.00
#
_symmetry.space_group_name_H-M   'P 1'
#
loop_
_entity.id
_entity.type
_entity.pdbx_description
1 polymer ?
#
loop_
_entity_poly.entity_id
_entity_poly.type
_entity_poly.pdbx_seq_one_letter_code
_entity_poly.pdbx_strand_id
1 'polypeptide(L)'
;MEINLMTLPELFKLYLQIQRVSPVTVKNYVVDVNHFLEWLAQKTGIKHQIVGKAIFGLFTEETLNEYKADLLQSRTPLSTLNRRLSALRKFGQFGLQEGWLTENPANKIANADSDSLSKNKDQNVKVLLDFQKQLEKEKASPLTTKNYLSDLKHFLGWLEIT
;
A
#
# COMPACT_ATOMS: atom_id res chain seq x y z
N MET A 1 19.55 21.60 29.44
CA MET A 1 18.48 20.58 29.42
C MET A 1 18.27 20.24 27.96
N GLU A 2 18.94 19.21 27.46
CA GLU A 2 18.58 18.68 26.14
C GLU A 2 17.20 18.06 26.28
N ILE A 3 16.17 18.76 25.80
CA ILE A 3 14.88 18.13 25.54
C ILE A 3 15.16 17.17 24.40
N ASN A 4 15.38 15.91 24.74
CA ASN A 4 15.50 14.85 23.77
C ASN A 4 14.13 14.74 23.07
N LEU A 5 13.99 15.43 21.94
CA LEU A 5 12.75 15.47 21.16
C LEU A 5 12.56 14.07 20.57
N MET A 6 11.74 13.26 21.22
CA MET A 6 11.37 11.94 20.72
C MET A 6 10.87 12.04 19.28
N THR A 7 11.41 11.19 18.42
CA THR A 7 10.99 11.05 17.03
C THR A 7 9.57 10.47 16.95
N LEU A 8 8.92 10.63 15.79
CA LEU A 8 7.56 10.12 15.60
C LEU A 8 7.45 8.60 15.79
N PRO A 9 8.40 7.76 15.32
CA PRO A 9 8.41 6.34 15.63
C PRO A 9 8.56 6.02 17.13
N GLU A 10 9.30 6.84 17.89
CA GLU A 10 9.45 6.67 19.34
C GLU A 10 8.17 7.04 20.11
N LEU A 11 7.51 8.13 19.71
CA LEU A 11 6.20 8.49 20.24
C LEU A 11 5.17 7.40 19.97
N PHE A 12 5.13 6.88 18.74
CA PHE A 12 4.26 5.77 18.38
C PHE A 12 4.57 4.49 19.16
N LYS A 13 5.86 4.19 19.39
CA LYS A 13 6.29 3.06 20.23
C LYS A 13 5.75 3.20 21.66
N LEU A 14 5.90 4.38 22.27
CA LEU A 14 5.40 4.65 23.62
C LEU A 14 3.88 4.50 23.69
N TYR A 15 3.16 5.04 22.70
CA TYR A 15 1.73 4.85 22.56
C TYR A 15 1.34 3.37 22.58
N LEU A 16 1.99 2.53 21.76
CA LEU A 16 1.69 1.08 21.72
C LEU A 16 1.98 0.39 23.06
N GLN A 17 3.04 0.79 23.76
CA GLN A 17 3.39 0.26 25.08
C GLN A 17 2.34 0.61 26.15
N ILE A 18 1.85 1.86 26.14
CA ILE A 18 0.76 2.31 27.02
C ILE A 18 -0.51 1.50 26.75
N GLN A 19 -0.79 1.19 25.48
CA GLN A 19 -1.90 0.32 25.06
C GLN A 19 -1.67 -1.18 25.37
N ARG A 20 -0.58 -1.53 26.07
CA ARG A 20 -0.21 -2.90 26.45
C ARG A 20 -0.10 -3.87 25.26
N VAL A 21 0.26 -3.35 24.09
CA VAL A 21 0.56 -4.19 22.92
C VAL A 21 1.79 -5.04 23.21
N SER A 22 1.80 -6.30 22.76
CA SER A 22 2.91 -7.22 23.05
C SER A 22 4.24 -6.67 22.53
N PRO A 23 5.39 -6.90 23.20
CA PRO A 23 6.69 -6.35 22.79
C PRO A 23 7.09 -6.70 21.35
N VAL A 24 6.76 -7.91 20.91
CA VAL A 24 7.01 -8.37 19.53
C VAL A 24 6.16 -7.58 18.54
N THR A 25 4.87 -7.41 18.85
CA THR A 25 3.96 -6.61 18.02
C THR A 25 4.37 -5.14 17.98
N VAL A 26 4.81 -4.56 19.10
CA VAL A 26 5.34 -3.19 19.16
C VAL A 26 6.52 -3.02 18.21
N LYS A 27 7.53 -3.90 18.31
CA LYS A 27 8.70 -3.87 17.41
C LYS A 27 8.28 -3.95 15.95
N ASN A 28 7.38 -4.88 15.64
CA ASN A 28 6.89 -5.10 14.29
C ASN A 28 6.17 -3.87 13.72
N TYR A 29 5.26 -3.27 14.50
CA TYR A 29 4.52 -2.09 14.07
C TYR A 29 5.40 -0.85 13.92
N VAL A 30 6.38 -0.65 14.80
CA VAL A 30 7.34 0.46 14.67
C VAL A 30 8.17 0.32 13.40
N VAL A 31 8.67 -0.87 13.10
CA VAL A 31 9.42 -1.14 11.85
C VAL A 31 8.54 -0.89 10.61
N ASP A 32 7.29 -1.34 10.65
CA ASP A 32 6.38 -1.16 9.52
C ASP A 32 6.03 0.31 9.27
N VAL A 33 5.74 1.06 10.34
CA VAL A 33 5.47 2.50 10.25
C VAL A 33 6.70 3.25 9.78
N ASN A 34 7.89 2.91 10.30
CA ASN A 34 9.12 3.56 9.85
C ASN A 34 9.36 3.36 8.35
N HIS A 35 9.13 2.16 7.83
CA HIS A 35 9.22 1.92 6.40
C HIS A 35 8.18 2.70 5.59
N PHE A 36 6.95 2.87 6.08
CA PHE A 36 5.98 3.73 5.41
C PHE A 36 6.47 5.19 5.38
N LEU A 37 7.02 5.69 6.49
CA LEU A 37 7.56 7.05 6.56
C LEU A 37 8.78 7.24 5.64
N GLU A 38 9.63 6.22 5.50
CA GLU A 38 10.74 6.21 4.55
C GLU A 38 10.25 6.21 3.10
N TRP A 39 9.29 5.35 2.77
CA TRP A 39 8.65 5.33 1.45
C TRP A 39 8.00 6.68 1.12
N LEU A 40 7.27 7.27 2.08
CA LEU A 40 6.60 8.56 1.90
C LEU A 40 7.62 9.68 1.65
N ALA A 41 8.74 9.65 2.38
CA ALA A 41 9.83 10.60 2.19
C ALA A 41 10.51 10.44 0.81
N GLN A 42 10.64 9.22 0.30
CA GLN A 42 11.14 8.97 -1.06
C GLN A 42 10.17 9.47 -2.13
N LYS A 43 8.87 9.27 -1.92
CA LYS A 43 7.80 9.66 -2.86
C LYS A 43 7.60 11.19 -2.93
N THR A 44 7.64 11.87 -1.78
CA THR A 44 7.26 13.30 -1.67
C THR A 44 8.43 14.24 -1.39
N GLY A 45 9.59 13.72 -1.00
CA GLY A 45 10.71 14.51 -0.47
C GLY A 45 10.52 15.00 0.98
N ILE A 46 9.34 14.79 1.58
CA ILE A 46 8.99 15.30 2.91
C ILE A 46 9.39 14.28 3.99
N LYS A 47 10.33 14.67 4.85
CA LYS A 47 10.85 13.82 5.93
C LYS A 47 10.11 14.07 7.25
N HIS A 48 9.62 13.02 7.87
CA HIS A 48 8.92 13.09 9.16
C HIS A 48 9.79 13.66 10.29
N GLN A 49 11.12 13.53 10.20
CA GLN A 49 12.05 14.11 11.16
C GLN A 49 12.06 15.65 11.12
N ILE A 50 11.64 16.25 10.00
CA ILE A 50 11.59 17.70 9.81
C ILE A 50 10.20 18.24 10.18
N VAL A 51 9.14 17.61 9.64
CA VAL A 51 7.77 18.12 9.78
C VAL A 51 7.04 17.57 11.02
N GLY A 52 7.60 16.55 11.68
CA GLY A 52 7.01 15.92 12.85
C GLY A 52 5.57 15.47 12.59
N LYS A 53 4.65 15.87 13.47
CA LYS A 53 3.21 15.56 13.37
C LYS A 53 2.53 16.07 12.10
N ALA A 54 3.06 17.11 11.45
CA ALA A 54 2.46 17.63 10.22
C ALA A 54 2.53 16.61 9.06
N ILE A 55 3.33 15.54 9.19
CA ILE A 55 3.34 14.42 8.25
C ILE A 55 1.96 13.76 8.11
N PHE A 56 1.10 13.85 9.13
CA PHE A 56 -0.26 13.31 9.08
C PHE A 56 -1.15 14.02 8.06
N GLY A 57 -0.79 15.21 7.58
CA GLY A 57 -1.45 15.85 6.43
C GLY A 57 -1.30 15.07 5.11
N LEU A 58 -0.32 14.17 5.03
CA LEU A 58 -0.12 13.24 3.91
C LEU A 58 -0.65 11.83 4.21
N PHE A 59 -1.24 11.61 5.39
CA PHE A 59 -1.78 10.30 5.78
C PHE A 59 -3.21 10.14 5.24
N THR A 60 -3.38 10.24 3.92
CA THR A 60 -4.68 10.19 3.24
C THR A 60 -4.97 8.80 2.66
N GLU A 61 -6.23 8.56 2.28
CA GLU A 61 -6.62 7.31 1.61
C GLU A 61 -5.86 7.09 0.29
N GLU A 62 -5.68 8.16 -0.50
CA GLU A 62 -4.90 8.15 -1.75
C GLU A 62 -3.45 7.70 -1.50
N THR A 63 -2.75 8.36 -0.58
CA THR A 63 -1.35 8.01 -0.25
C THR A 63 -1.21 6.58 0.28
N LEU A 64 -2.19 6.09 1.03
CA LEU A 64 -2.17 4.72 1.54
C LEU A 64 -2.45 3.67 0.46
N ASN A 65 -3.31 3.98 -0.52
CA ASN A 65 -3.53 3.12 -1.68
C ASN A 65 -2.29 3.08 -2.58
N GLU A 66 -1.63 4.21 -2.82
CA GLU A 66 -0.35 4.25 -3.53
C GLU A 66 0.71 3.39 -2.83
N TYR A 67 0.83 3.51 -1.49
CA TYR A 67 1.76 2.68 -0.72
C TYR A 67 1.44 1.18 -0.88
N LYS A 68 0.16 0.81 -0.83
CA LYS A 68 -0.29 -0.57 -1.04
C LYS A 68 0.07 -1.06 -2.44
N ALA A 69 -0.15 -0.24 -3.48
CA ALA A 69 0.19 -0.57 -4.86
C ALA A 69 1.70 -0.81 -5.03
N ASP A 70 2.55 0.07 -4.48
CA ASP A 70 4.01 -0.09 -4.52
C ASP A 70 4.49 -1.35 -3.78
N LEU A 71 3.85 -1.72 -2.67
CA LEU A 71 4.13 -2.98 -1.96
C LEU A 71 3.78 -4.22 -2.82
N LEU A 72 2.67 -4.17 -3.55
CA LEU A 72 2.26 -5.24 -4.46
C LEU A 72 3.22 -5.35 -5.66
N GLN A 73 3.56 -4.21 -6.27
CA GLN A 73 4.47 -4.14 -7.41
C GLN A 73 5.88 -4.66 -7.06
N SER A 74 6.37 -4.33 -5.86
CA SER A 74 7.64 -4.85 -5.32
C SER A 74 7.58 -6.33 -4.89
N ARG A 75 6.46 -7.03 -5.11
CA ARG A 75 6.23 -8.43 -4.73
C ARG A 75 6.44 -8.68 -3.25
N THR A 76 6.07 -7.72 -2.40
CA THR A 76 6.10 -7.89 -0.94
C THR A 76 5.21 -9.09 -0.56
N PRO A 77 5.68 -10.02 0.30
CA PRO A 77 4.85 -11.13 0.75
C PRO A 77 3.54 -10.65 1.37
N LEU A 78 2.41 -11.30 1.05
CA LEU A 78 1.08 -10.87 1.51
C LEU A 78 0.97 -10.75 3.04
N SER A 79 1.62 -11.64 3.78
CA SER A 79 1.69 -11.58 5.25
C SER A 79 2.36 -10.30 5.73
N THR A 80 3.47 -9.90 5.09
CA THR A 80 4.19 -8.66 5.38
C THR A 80 3.37 -7.44 4.96
N LEU A 81 2.75 -7.44 3.78
CA LEU A 81 1.89 -6.36 3.31
C LEU A 81 0.72 -6.13 4.30
N ASN A 82 -0.02 -7.18 4.65
CA ASN A 82 -1.16 -7.07 5.56
C ASN A 82 -0.74 -6.66 6.99
N ARG A 83 0.44 -7.11 7.44
CA ARG A 83 1.01 -6.65 8.71
C ARG A 83 1.31 -5.15 8.69
N ARG A 84 1.91 -4.65 7.60
CA ARG A 84 2.16 -3.21 7.40
C ARG A 84 0.87 -2.40 7.39
N LEU A 85 -0.15 -2.82 6.62
CA LEU A 85 -1.46 -2.17 6.63
C LEU A 85 -2.10 -2.16 8.02
N SER A 86 -1.93 -3.23 8.79
CA SER A 86 -2.41 -3.29 10.19
C SER A 86 -1.66 -2.31 11.10
N ALA A 87 -0.34 -2.16 10.92
CA ALA A 87 0.45 -1.17 11.63
C ALA A 87 -0.01 0.26 11.28
N LEU A 88 -0.32 0.55 10.01
CA LEU A 88 -0.85 1.84 9.58
C LEU A 88 -2.21 2.16 10.17
N ARG A 89 -3.10 1.17 10.32
CA ARG A 89 -4.37 1.37 11.07
C ARG A 89 -4.11 1.79 12.51
N LYS A 90 -3.15 1.17 13.19
CA LYS A 90 -2.76 1.57 14.56
C LYS A 90 -2.07 2.94 14.60
N PHE A 91 -1.30 3.28 13.58
CA PHE A 91 -0.66 4.59 13.47
C PHE A 91 -1.67 5.72 13.22
N GLY A 92 -2.67 5.49 12.37
CA GLY A 92 -3.80 6.41 12.22
C GLY A 92 -4.61 6.56 13.51
N GLN A 93 -4.80 5.46 14.26
CA GLN A 93 -5.45 5.54 15.59
C GLN A 93 -4.64 6.37 16.59
N PHE A 94 -3.31 6.27 16.55
CA PHE A 94 -2.43 7.13 17.32
C PHE A 94 -2.62 8.60 16.92
N GLY A 95 -2.60 8.92 15.62
CA GLY A 95 -2.86 10.28 15.13
C GLY A 95 -4.23 10.84 15.51
N LEU A 96 -5.27 10.00 15.56
CA LEU A 96 -6.59 10.36 16.08
C LEU A 96 -6.56 10.70 17.57
N GLN A 97 -5.92 9.86 18.38
CA GLN A 97 -5.88 10.06 19.83
C GLN A 97 -5.10 11.32 20.23
N GLU A 98 -4.08 11.68 19.46
CA GLU A 98 -3.31 12.92 19.62
C GLU A 98 -4.00 14.15 19.00
N GLY A 99 -5.15 13.98 18.34
CA GLY A 99 -5.91 15.06 17.70
C GLY A 99 -5.29 15.61 16.41
N TRP A 100 -4.40 14.86 15.75
CA TRP A 100 -3.76 15.26 14.49
C TRP A 100 -4.55 14.83 13.25
N LEU A 101 -5.45 13.88 13.43
CA LEU A 101 -6.39 13.41 12.44
C LEU A 101 -7.83 13.58 12.96
N THR A 102 -8.79 13.75 12.06
CA THR A 102 -10.23 13.74 12.37
C THR A 102 -10.88 12.39 12.07
N GLU A 103 -10.34 11.65 11.10
CA GLU A 103 -10.68 10.26 10.80
C GLU A 103 -9.40 9.44 10.58
N ASN A 104 -9.51 8.10 10.54
CA ASN A 104 -8.38 7.23 10.21
C ASN A 104 -8.55 6.64 8.81
N PRO A 105 -7.88 7.20 7.79
CA PRO A 105 -8.05 6.74 6.40
C PRO A 105 -7.58 5.29 6.19
N ALA A 106 -6.67 4.78 7.01
CA ALA A 106 -6.19 3.40 6.91
C ALA A 106 -7.27 2.35 7.20
N ASN A 107 -8.38 2.73 7.83
CA ASN A 107 -9.53 1.84 8.02
C ASN A 107 -10.27 1.54 6.71
N LYS A 108 -10.15 2.40 5.69
CA LYS A 108 -10.77 2.22 4.37
C LYS A 108 -9.94 1.31 3.46
N ILE A 109 -8.67 1.07 3.82
CA ILE A 109 -7.76 0.25 3.02
C ILE A 109 -7.97 -1.22 3.36
N ALA A 110 -8.45 -2.00 2.38
CA ALA A 110 -8.61 -3.45 2.55
C ALA A 110 -7.27 -4.18 2.57
N ASN A 111 -7.19 -5.30 3.31
CA ASN A 111 -6.06 -6.23 3.20
C ASN A 111 -5.97 -6.81 1.78
N ALA A 112 -4.78 -7.23 1.37
CA ALA A 112 -4.62 -8.03 0.16
C ALA A 112 -4.86 -9.50 0.53
N ASP A 113 -5.71 -10.19 -0.22
CA ASP A 113 -5.88 -11.64 -0.11
C ASP A 113 -5.41 -12.32 -1.40
N SER A 114 -5.04 -13.60 -1.29
CA SER A 114 -4.58 -14.38 -2.44
C SER A 114 -5.69 -14.58 -3.48
N ASP A 115 -6.94 -14.60 -3.02
CA ASP A 115 -8.11 -14.91 -3.84
C ASP A 115 -8.52 -13.74 -4.75
N SER A 116 -8.35 -12.50 -4.30
CA SER A 116 -8.59 -11.30 -5.12
C SER A 116 -7.49 -11.11 -6.16
N LEU A 117 -6.24 -11.42 -5.80
CA LEU A 117 -5.12 -11.40 -6.76
C LEU A 117 -5.25 -12.52 -7.80
N SER A 118 -5.69 -13.72 -7.42
CA SER A 118 -5.94 -14.81 -8.37
C SER A 118 -7.17 -14.54 -9.23
N LYS A 119 -8.29 -14.07 -8.66
CA LYS A 119 -9.50 -13.72 -9.42
C LYS A 119 -9.24 -12.65 -10.48
N ASN A 120 -8.47 -11.62 -10.16
CA ASN A 120 -8.17 -10.56 -11.12
C ASN A 120 -7.26 -11.10 -12.25
N LYS A 121 -6.29 -11.95 -11.90
CA LYS A 121 -5.47 -12.66 -12.89
C LYS A 121 -6.29 -13.60 -13.78
N ASP A 122 -7.23 -14.34 -13.21
CA ASP A 122 -8.14 -15.23 -13.93
C ASP A 122 -9.08 -14.44 -14.87
N GLN A 123 -9.56 -13.27 -14.41
CA GLN A 123 -10.35 -12.36 -15.23
C GLN A 123 -9.54 -11.78 -16.38
N ASN A 124 -8.29 -11.35 -16.15
CA ASN A 124 -7.39 -10.85 -17.19
C ASN A 124 -7.05 -11.93 -18.22
N VAL A 125 -6.82 -13.17 -17.79
CA VAL A 125 -6.65 -14.33 -18.68
C VAL A 125 -7.92 -14.55 -19.52
N LYS A 126 -9.10 -14.48 -18.90
CA LYS A 126 -10.38 -14.62 -19.61
C LYS A 126 -10.57 -13.52 -20.67
N VAL A 127 -10.27 -12.26 -20.34
CA VAL A 127 -10.33 -11.13 -21.28
C VAL A 127 -9.40 -11.34 -22.47
N LEU A 128 -8.17 -11.80 -22.24
CA LEU A 128 -7.22 -12.10 -23.32
C LEU A 128 -7.73 -13.22 -24.23
N LEU A 129 -8.30 -14.29 -23.67
CA LEU A 129 -8.85 -15.41 -24.44
C LEU A 129 -10.08 -15.00 -25.26
N ASP A 130 -10.99 -14.21 -24.66
CA ASP A 130 -12.19 -13.74 -25.34
C ASP A 130 -11.84 -12.77 -26.47
N PHE A 131 -10.85 -11.89 -26.26
CA PHE A 131 -10.35 -10.98 -27.29
C PHE A 131 -9.64 -11.71 -28.44
N GLN A 132 -8.82 -12.72 -28.12
CA GLN A 132 -8.21 -13.57 -29.15
C GLN A 132 -9.25 -14.20 -30.08
N LYS A 133 -10.30 -14.80 -29.50
CA LYS A 133 -11.39 -15.42 -30.27
C LYS A 133 -12.09 -14.43 -31.19
N GLN A 134 -12.27 -13.19 -30.75
CA GLN A 134 -12.88 -12.14 -31.55
C GLN A 134 -12.00 -11.76 -32.75
N LEU A 135 -10.69 -11.62 -32.55
CA LEU A 135 -9.74 -11.35 -33.64
C LEU A 135 -9.68 -12.49 -34.66
N GLU A 136 -9.74 -13.74 -34.20
CA GLU A 136 -9.84 -14.92 -35.07
C GLU A 136 -11.13 -14.92 -35.90
N LYS A 137 -12.26 -14.55 -35.29
CA LYS A 137 -13.55 -14.39 -35.98
C LYS A 137 -13.52 -13.29 -37.05
N GLU A 138 -12.80 -12.22 -36.78
CA GLU A 138 -12.57 -11.10 -37.71
C GLU A 138 -11.51 -11.41 -38.78
N LYS A 139 -10.94 -12.62 -38.77
CA LYS A 139 -9.88 -13.07 -39.69
C LYS A 139 -8.63 -12.19 -39.63
N ALA A 140 -8.32 -11.64 -38.46
CA ALA A 140 -7.06 -10.94 -38.23
C ALA A 140 -5.87 -11.88 -38.49
N SER A 141 -4.77 -11.34 -39.02
CA SER A 141 -3.58 -12.14 -39.27
C SER A 141 -2.97 -12.63 -37.94
N PRO A 142 -2.25 -13.77 -37.92
CA PRO A 142 -1.58 -14.25 -36.71
C PRO A 142 -0.64 -13.21 -36.08
N LEU A 143 0.02 -12.41 -36.92
CA LEU A 143 0.90 -11.34 -36.47
C LEU A 143 0.11 -10.21 -35.81
N THR A 144 -1.00 -9.81 -36.41
CA THR A 144 -1.92 -8.79 -35.87
C THR A 144 -2.50 -9.22 -34.52
N THR A 145 -2.98 -10.46 -34.42
CA THR A 145 -3.51 -11.04 -33.18
C THR A 145 -2.47 -11.03 -32.07
N LYS A 146 -1.24 -11.45 -32.39
CA LYS A 146 -0.14 -11.44 -31.42
C LYS A 146 0.18 -10.03 -30.92
N ASN A 147 0.25 -9.04 -31.83
CA ASN A 147 0.55 -7.66 -31.46
C ASN A 147 -0.53 -7.09 -30.53
N TYR A 148 -1.80 -7.21 -30.90
CA TYR A 148 -2.89 -6.69 -30.08
C TYR A 148 -3.04 -7.41 -28.72
N LEU A 149 -2.78 -8.71 -28.65
CA LEU A 149 -2.76 -9.42 -27.36
C LEU A 149 -1.60 -8.95 -26.48
N SER A 150 -0.45 -8.62 -27.08
CA SER A 150 0.67 -8.04 -26.34
C SER A 150 0.30 -6.67 -25.78
N ASP A 151 -0.27 -5.79 -26.61
CA ASP A 151 -0.69 -4.45 -26.21
C ASP A 151 -1.75 -4.49 -25.10
N LEU A 152 -2.77 -5.34 -25.26
CA LEU A 152 -3.81 -5.53 -24.24
C LEU A 152 -3.23 -6.10 -22.94
N LYS A 153 -2.31 -7.06 -23.02
CA LYS A 153 -1.63 -7.59 -21.84
C LYS A 153 -0.83 -6.51 -21.11
N HIS A 154 -0.13 -5.64 -21.83
CA HIS A 154 0.56 -4.50 -21.23
C HIS A 154 -0.42 -3.51 -20.60
N PHE A 155 -1.53 -3.22 -21.26
CA PHE A 155 -2.58 -2.34 -20.74
C PHE A 155 -3.22 -2.90 -19.45
N LEU A 156 -3.58 -4.18 -19.43
CA LEU A 156 -4.12 -4.83 -18.24
C LEU A 156 -3.10 -4.84 -17.09
N GLY A 157 -1.81 -5.06 -17.41
CA GLY A 157 -0.74 -4.96 -16.42
C GLY A 157 -0.55 -3.53 -15.88
N TRP A 158 -0.81 -2.51 -16.69
CA TRP A 158 -0.81 -1.11 -16.24
C TRP A 158 -2.00 -0.80 -15.32
N LEU A 159 -3.19 -1.35 -15.59
CA LEU A 159 -4.36 -1.22 -14.71
C LEU A 159 -4.16 -1.90 -13.34
N GLU A 160 -3.31 -2.92 -13.24
CA GLU A 160 -2.96 -3.53 -11.94
C GLU A 160 -2.05 -2.64 -11.08
N ILE A 161 -1.39 -1.65 -11.69
CA ILE A 161 -0.45 -0.73 -11.04
C ILE A 161 -1.12 0.62 -10.67
N THR A 162 -2.29 0.92 -11.25
CA THR A 162 -3.04 2.19 -11.09
C THR A 162 -4.20 2.01 -10.12
#